data_AF-A0A9J7MBI7-F1
#
_entry.id   AF-A0A9J7MBI7-F1
#
_cell.length_a   1.000
_cell.length_b   1.000
_cell.length_c   1.000
_cell.angle_alpha   90.00
_cell.angle_beta   90.00
_cell.angle_gamma   90.00
#
_symmetry.space_group_name_H-M   'P 1'
#
loop_
_entity.id
_entity.type
_entity.pdbx_description
1 polymer ?
#
loop_
_entity_poly.entity_id
_entity_poly.type
_entity_poly.pdbx_seq_one_letter_code
_entity_poly.pdbx_strand_id
1 'polypeptide(L)'
;MTSPKKVTPYAVIFVLRVVEVCTQSATVPLVSPPLPSRPFLAVWNVPSEKCGSDFGVDLSLDSYNIVSNPDQKWNGTYMTIFYSQQMGLYPYYDDDNMPINGGIPQVVNMTAHLAKAAEDIRTLISDPDYRGLAVIDWEGWKPVWNRNWDTKAIYKNASRSLVEKHHPDWRKEKIEAAAKAEFEAAGRTMFTETILLARKLRPKAHWGYYLFPDCYNYKKSTYNGTAAYSCPQIELERNNQIQWLFQDSTALYPSIYLSSRFEQTEDSRWFVYFRMKEAFRMRASRKEQSIPVFAYTRFVYEETREYLTKRDMMHTMGQAADMGADGIVIWGDYKNGGTKEACLELQSYLRTMLGPYILNITTAAARCSQQHCSGHGRCVLTTGSHGNHDINRVMETKEKFIKHTVDSSSFGKLIEKDDLQRVSNHVSSAKFASFYEVSMCRCYPGWTGETCNHKG
;
A
#
# COMPACT_ATOMS: atom_id res chain seq x y z
N MET A 1 -83.96 -29.40 -19.58
CA MET A 1 -83.30 -29.34 -18.26
C MET A 1 -82.05 -30.21 -18.30
N THR A 2 -80.94 -29.68 -17.78
CA THR A 2 -79.74 -30.35 -17.21
C THR A 2 -78.95 -31.41 -18.01
N SER A 3 -77.75 -30.98 -18.45
CA SER A 3 -76.38 -31.59 -18.43
C SER A 3 -76.15 -33.09 -18.69
N PRO A 4 -74.95 -33.44 -19.20
CA PRO A 4 -74.00 -34.05 -18.26
C PRO A 4 -72.53 -33.59 -18.38
N LYS A 5 -71.81 -33.82 -17.28
CA LYS A 5 -70.41 -33.46 -16.99
C LYS A 5 -69.39 -34.51 -17.46
N LYS A 6 -68.16 -34.03 -17.67
CA LYS A 6 -66.89 -34.74 -17.93
C LYS A 6 -66.30 -35.48 -16.71
N VAL A 7 -65.33 -36.38 -16.96
CA VAL A 7 -63.97 -36.57 -16.33
C VAL A 7 -63.30 -37.84 -16.96
N THR A 8 -62.23 -37.75 -17.80
CA THR A 8 -60.74 -37.98 -17.59
C THR A 8 -60.34 -39.49 -17.67
N PRO A 9 -59.08 -39.98 -17.98
CA PRO A 9 -57.76 -39.31 -17.98
C PRO A 9 -56.60 -39.83 -18.92
N TYR A 10 -55.40 -39.18 -18.81
CA TYR A 10 -53.97 -39.58 -19.10
C TYR A 10 -53.58 -40.22 -20.47
N ALA A 11 -52.46 -39.96 -21.16
CA ALA A 11 -51.21 -39.21 -20.98
C ALA A 11 -50.34 -39.33 -22.28
N VAL A 12 -49.33 -38.44 -22.45
CA VAL A 12 -48.00 -38.64 -23.13
C VAL A 12 -48.01 -38.64 -24.69
N ILE A 13 -47.16 -37.95 -25.50
CA ILE A 13 -45.87 -37.24 -25.35
C ILE A 13 -45.52 -36.41 -26.64
N PHE A 14 -44.78 -35.30 -26.46
CA PHE A 14 -43.82 -34.57 -27.34
C PHE A 14 -44.20 -34.09 -28.76
N VAL A 15 -44.12 -32.76 -28.97
CA VAL A 15 -42.98 -32.03 -29.59
C VAL A 15 -43.36 -30.53 -29.58
N LEU A 16 -42.66 -29.69 -28.82
CA LEU A 16 -42.72 -28.23 -28.95
C LEU A 16 -41.29 -27.70 -29.15
N ARG A 17 -41.07 -27.11 -30.32
CA ARG A 17 -39.84 -26.36 -30.63
C ARG A 17 -39.83 -25.08 -29.81
N VAL A 18 -38.81 -24.94 -28.97
CA VAL A 18 -38.46 -23.75 -28.21
C VAL A 18 -38.00 -22.67 -29.18
N VAL A 19 -38.73 -21.55 -29.21
CA VAL A 19 -38.19 -20.26 -29.69
C VAL A 19 -37.35 -19.72 -28.54
N GLU A 20 -36.05 -20.00 -28.59
CA GLU A 20 -35.10 -19.45 -27.63
C GLU A 20 -34.76 -18.03 -28.09
N VAL A 21 -35.36 -17.07 -27.40
CA VAL A 21 -35.03 -15.65 -27.52
C VAL A 21 -33.59 -15.48 -27.04
N CYS A 22 -32.66 -15.28 -27.98
CA CYS A 22 -31.33 -14.80 -27.67
C CYS A 22 -31.41 -13.33 -27.20
N THR A 23 -31.77 -13.12 -25.93
CA THR A 23 -31.19 -12.00 -25.18
C THR A 23 -29.88 -12.51 -24.61
N GLN A 24 -28.83 -12.51 -25.44
CA GLN A 24 -27.48 -12.42 -24.90
C GLN A 24 -27.44 -11.07 -24.19
N SER A 25 -27.59 -11.09 -22.87
CA SER A 25 -27.11 -10.00 -22.04
C SER A 25 -25.63 -9.88 -22.39
N ALA A 26 -25.30 -8.88 -23.19
CA ALA A 26 -23.92 -8.54 -23.46
C ALA A 26 -23.30 -8.27 -22.09
N THR A 27 -22.53 -9.23 -21.56
CA THR A 27 -21.66 -8.99 -20.43
C THR A 27 -20.71 -7.91 -20.89
N VAL A 28 -21.01 -6.67 -20.54
CA VAL A 28 -20.07 -5.55 -20.65
C VAL A 28 -18.78 -6.08 -20.02
N PRO A 29 -17.64 -6.11 -20.74
CA PRO A 29 -16.41 -6.56 -20.14
C PRO A 29 -16.22 -5.78 -18.84
N LEU A 30 -16.02 -6.51 -17.74
CA LEU A 30 -15.95 -5.98 -16.39
C LEU A 30 -14.63 -5.20 -16.25
N VAL A 31 -14.53 -4.07 -16.93
CA VAL A 31 -13.37 -3.18 -16.87
C VAL A 31 -13.44 -2.49 -15.53
N SER A 32 -12.52 -2.85 -14.66
CA SER A 32 -12.33 -2.19 -13.37
C SER A 32 -12.04 -0.72 -13.61
N PRO A 33 -12.78 0.22 -12.98
CA PRO A 33 -12.42 1.63 -13.06
C PRO A 33 -11.00 1.85 -12.53
N PRO A 34 -10.25 2.83 -13.08
CA PRO A 34 -9.01 3.27 -12.48
C PRO A 34 -9.22 3.81 -11.07
N LEU A 35 -8.14 3.84 -10.28
CA LEU A 35 -8.11 4.62 -9.06
C LEU A 35 -8.55 6.07 -9.34
N PRO A 36 -9.29 6.72 -8.41
CA PRO A 36 -9.70 8.10 -8.58
C PRO A 36 -8.50 9.03 -8.82
N SER A 37 -8.62 9.94 -9.78
CA SER A 37 -7.57 10.92 -10.05
C SER A 37 -7.54 12.00 -8.96
N ARG A 38 -6.72 11.80 -7.94
CA ARG A 38 -6.50 12.76 -6.84
C ARG A 38 -5.01 12.96 -6.59
N PRO A 39 -4.57 14.15 -6.12
CA PRO A 39 -3.17 14.38 -5.79
C PRO A 39 -2.67 13.47 -4.66
N PHE A 40 -3.54 13.11 -3.71
CA PHE A 40 -3.21 12.19 -2.64
C PHE A 40 -4.40 11.26 -2.38
N LEU A 41 -4.17 9.95 -2.45
CA LEU A 41 -5.19 8.92 -2.24
C LEU A 41 -5.01 8.22 -0.89
N ALA A 42 -6.11 7.91 -0.21
CA ALA A 42 -6.13 6.95 0.88
C ALA A 42 -6.87 5.70 0.41
N VAL A 43 -6.17 4.57 0.35
CA VAL A 43 -6.74 3.29 -0.09
C VAL A 43 -6.91 2.37 1.11
N TRP A 44 -8.11 1.84 1.29
CA TRP A 44 -8.49 0.97 2.39
C TRP A 44 -8.14 -0.48 2.08
N ASN A 45 -7.24 -1.06 2.86
CA ASN A 45 -6.87 -2.47 2.79
C ASN A 45 -7.04 -3.13 4.16
N VAL A 46 -8.22 -2.94 4.74
CA VAL A 46 -8.68 -3.60 5.97
C VAL A 46 -9.83 -4.52 5.57
N PRO A 47 -9.84 -5.79 6.01
CA PRO A 47 -10.92 -6.74 5.70
C PRO A 47 -12.17 -6.47 6.53
N SER A 48 -12.87 -5.39 6.22
CA SER A 48 -14.06 -4.95 6.96
C SER A 48 -15.39 -5.33 6.30
N GLU A 49 -15.38 -6.22 5.30
CA GLU A 49 -16.58 -6.73 4.60
C GLU A 49 -17.69 -7.19 5.57
N LYS A 50 -17.31 -7.95 6.60
CA LYS A 50 -18.24 -8.46 7.62
C LYS A 50 -18.97 -7.37 8.40
N CYS A 51 -18.37 -6.18 8.53
CA CYS A 51 -19.03 -5.06 9.20
C CYS A 51 -20.36 -4.73 8.52
N GLY A 52 -20.37 -4.64 7.19
CA GLY A 52 -21.59 -4.42 6.42
C GLY A 52 -22.45 -5.68 6.31
N SER A 53 -21.86 -6.79 5.85
CA SER A 53 -22.62 -7.99 5.47
C SER A 53 -23.23 -8.75 6.64
N ASP A 54 -22.48 -8.89 7.74
CA ASP A 54 -22.85 -9.77 8.85
C ASP A 54 -23.44 -8.96 10.03
N PHE A 55 -22.98 -7.72 10.20
CA PHE A 55 -23.30 -6.91 11.39
C PHE A 55 -24.14 -5.66 11.12
N GLY A 56 -24.37 -5.29 9.86
CA GLY A 56 -25.13 -4.10 9.48
C GLY A 56 -24.49 -2.77 9.90
N VAL A 57 -23.17 -2.76 10.11
CA VAL A 57 -22.37 -1.59 10.49
C VAL A 57 -21.76 -0.96 9.24
N ASP A 58 -22.30 0.19 8.84
CA ASP A 58 -21.73 0.97 7.72
C ASP A 58 -20.55 1.84 8.19
N LEU A 59 -19.36 1.61 7.63
CA LEU A 59 -18.17 2.40 7.91
C LEU A 59 -18.12 3.73 7.14
N SER A 60 -18.97 3.94 6.13
CA SER A 60 -19.11 5.20 5.39
C SER A 60 -17.78 5.75 4.82
N LEU A 61 -16.87 4.87 4.39
CA LEU A 61 -15.50 5.21 3.98
C LEU A 61 -15.41 6.28 2.88
N ASP A 62 -16.28 6.20 1.87
CA ASP A 62 -16.31 7.14 0.74
C ASP A 62 -16.56 8.59 1.18
N SER A 63 -17.33 8.80 2.26
CA SER A 63 -17.61 10.13 2.82
C SER A 63 -16.35 10.83 3.36
N TYR A 64 -15.30 10.06 3.64
CA TYR A 64 -14.02 10.54 4.14
C TYR A 64 -12.93 10.57 3.05
N ASN A 65 -13.30 10.44 1.77
CA ASN A 65 -12.37 10.28 0.65
C ASN A 65 -11.48 9.03 0.73
N ILE A 66 -11.85 8.03 1.51
CA ILE A 66 -11.16 6.74 1.59
C ILE A 66 -11.68 5.84 0.46
N VAL A 67 -10.80 5.45 -0.45
CA VAL A 67 -11.11 4.53 -1.55
C VAL A 67 -11.09 3.11 -1.02
N SER A 68 -12.18 2.37 -1.16
CA SER A 68 -12.28 0.97 -0.73
C SER A 68 -12.82 0.10 -1.85
N ASN A 69 -12.38 -1.17 -1.90
CA ASN A 69 -12.97 -2.15 -2.80
C ASN A 69 -14.48 -2.26 -2.56
N PRO A 70 -15.28 -2.59 -3.60
CA PRO A 70 -16.69 -2.92 -3.41
C PRO A 70 -16.89 -3.94 -2.27
N ASP A 71 -17.92 -3.71 -1.47
CA ASP A 71 -18.23 -4.48 -0.25
C ASP A 71 -17.09 -4.48 0.80
N GLN A 72 -16.10 -3.59 0.68
CA GLN A 72 -14.92 -3.52 1.55
C GLN A 72 -14.13 -4.84 1.61
N LYS A 73 -14.14 -5.58 0.49
CA LYS A 73 -13.36 -6.80 0.32
C LYS A 73 -11.87 -6.52 0.41
N TRP A 74 -11.13 -7.50 0.93
CA TRP A 74 -9.67 -7.40 1.03
C TRP A 74 -9.04 -7.18 -0.36
N ASN A 75 -9.45 -7.98 -1.33
CA ASN A 75 -8.99 -7.95 -2.70
C ASN A 75 -10.15 -7.60 -3.65
N GLY A 76 -9.90 -6.73 -4.61
CA GLY A 76 -10.93 -6.27 -5.53
C GLY A 76 -10.44 -5.15 -6.46
N THR A 77 -11.39 -4.36 -6.94
CA THR A 77 -11.26 -3.36 -8.02
C THR A 77 -10.14 -2.33 -7.86
N TYR A 78 -9.91 -1.83 -6.64
CA TYR A 78 -8.96 -0.74 -6.40
C TYR A 78 -7.65 -1.25 -5.80
N MET A 79 -7.70 -2.37 -5.10
CA MET A 79 -6.54 -2.94 -4.43
C MET A 79 -6.64 -4.46 -4.32
N THR A 80 -5.54 -5.12 -4.65
CA THR A 80 -5.34 -6.55 -4.42
C THR A 80 -3.96 -6.76 -3.83
N ILE A 81 -3.89 -7.50 -2.72
CA ILE A 81 -2.65 -7.95 -2.09
C ILE A 81 -2.53 -9.47 -2.21
N PHE A 82 -1.33 -9.93 -2.52
CA PHE A 82 -0.98 -11.34 -2.64
C PHE A 82 -0.03 -11.70 -1.51
N TYR A 83 -0.54 -12.41 -0.50
CA TYR A 83 0.30 -12.96 0.57
C TYR A 83 1.16 -14.11 0.06
N SER A 84 2.13 -14.57 0.87
CA SER A 84 3.09 -15.63 0.55
C SER A 84 2.50 -16.85 -0.19
N GLN A 85 1.32 -17.34 0.22
CA GLN A 85 0.67 -18.52 -0.37
C GLN A 85 -0.20 -18.23 -1.60
N GLN A 86 -0.34 -16.95 -1.96
CA GLN A 86 -1.24 -16.49 -3.02
C GLN A 86 -0.47 -16.00 -4.25
N MET A 87 0.86 -16.12 -4.29
CA MET A 87 1.67 -15.69 -5.43
C MET A 87 2.66 -16.78 -5.84
N GLY A 88 2.18 -17.80 -6.54
CA GLY A 88 3.00 -18.91 -6.98
C GLY A 88 3.54 -19.77 -5.85
N LEU A 89 4.56 -20.56 -6.16
CA LEU A 89 5.26 -21.42 -5.20
C LEU A 89 6.37 -20.68 -4.46
N TYR A 90 6.03 -19.61 -3.72
CA TYR A 90 7.02 -18.86 -2.93
C TYR A 90 7.61 -19.75 -1.81
N PRO A 91 8.94 -19.88 -1.68
CA PRO A 91 9.57 -20.68 -0.65
C PRO A 91 9.67 -19.90 0.65
N TYR A 92 9.27 -20.54 1.75
CA TYR A 92 9.40 -19.99 3.09
C TYR A 92 9.41 -21.11 4.13
N TYR A 93 9.72 -20.75 5.38
CA TYR A 93 9.54 -21.64 6.53
C TYR A 93 8.29 -21.22 7.28
N ASP A 94 7.40 -22.17 7.58
CA ASP A 94 6.21 -21.92 8.41
C ASP A 94 6.57 -21.79 9.90
N ASP A 95 5.55 -21.65 10.75
CA ASP A 95 5.71 -21.42 12.19
C ASP A 95 6.39 -22.59 12.91
N ASP A 96 6.32 -23.80 12.34
CA ASP A 96 6.99 -25.01 12.84
C ASP A 96 8.39 -25.20 12.23
N ASN A 97 8.90 -24.19 11.50
CA ASN A 97 10.14 -24.22 10.73
C ASN A 97 10.17 -25.32 9.66
N MET A 98 9.02 -25.71 9.12
CA MET A 98 8.94 -26.65 8.02
C MET A 98 9.15 -25.93 6.68
N PRO A 99 9.99 -26.49 5.78
CA PRO A 99 10.27 -25.86 4.49
C PRO A 99 9.08 -26.00 3.53
N ILE A 100 8.39 -24.90 3.27
CA ILE A 100 7.35 -24.82 2.25
C ILE A 100 7.99 -24.47 0.91
N ASN A 101 7.61 -25.19 -0.16
CA ASN A 101 8.20 -25.08 -1.50
C ASN A 101 9.75 -25.18 -1.49
N GLY A 102 10.31 -25.98 -0.56
CA GLY A 102 11.75 -26.16 -0.40
C GLY A 102 12.45 -25.13 0.50
N GLY A 103 11.73 -24.14 1.03
CA GLY A 103 12.21 -23.22 2.09
C GLY A 103 13.17 -22.11 1.64
N ILE A 104 13.96 -22.32 0.57
CA ILE A 104 14.92 -21.32 0.05
C ILE A 104 14.77 -21.16 -1.48
N PRO A 105 15.08 -19.97 -2.05
CA PRO A 105 14.90 -19.71 -3.48
C PRO A 105 15.74 -20.60 -4.41
N GLN A 106 16.90 -21.08 -3.97
CA GLN A 106 17.81 -21.89 -4.80
C GLN A 106 17.24 -23.22 -5.26
N VAL A 107 16.23 -23.75 -4.56
CA VAL A 107 15.66 -25.08 -4.81
C VAL A 107 14.27 -25.03 -5.44
N VAL A 108 13.74 -23.83 -5.71
CA VAL A 108 12.41 -23.66 -6.31
C VAL A 108 12.44 -24.06 -7.78
N ASN A 109 11.46 -24.84 -8.21
CA ASN A 109 11.20 -25.04 -9.63
C ASN A 109 10.54 -23.78 -10.21
N MET A 110 11.34 -22.91 -10.84
CA MET A 110 10.87 -21.63 -11.37
C MET A 110 9.77 -21.77 -12.43
N THR A 111 9.80 -22.82 -13.26
CA THR A 111 8.74 -23.07 -14.24
C THR A 111 7.39 -23.34 -13.55
N ALA A 112 7.40 -24.19 -12.54
CA ALA A 112 6.20 -24.48 -11.74
C ALA A 112 5.73 -23.25 -10.94
N HIS A 113 6.67 -22.50 -10.36
CA HIS A 113 6.37 -21.25 -9.65
C HIS A 113 5.63 -20.25 -10.56
N LEU A 114 6.17 -19.97 -11.75
CA LEU A 114 5.59 -19.01 -12.68
C LEU A 114 4.24 -19.50 -13.25
N ALA A 115 4.08 -20.80 -13.49
CA ALA A 115 2.80 -21.36 -13.89
C ALA A 115 1.72 -21.14 -12.81
N LYS A 116 2.06 -21.43 -11.54
CA LYS A 116 1.16 -21.20 -10.41
C LYS A 116 0.87 -19.70 -10.20
N ALA A 117 1.89 -18.85 -10.26
CA ALA A 117 1.73 -17.40 -10.14
C ALA A 117 0.79 -16.84 -11.23
N ALA A 118 0.90 -17.33 -12.47
CA ALA A 118 0.01 -16.92 -13.55
C ALA A 118 -1.45 -17.33 -13.30
N GLU A 119 -1.69 -18.47 -12.65
CA GLU A 119 -3.03 -18.90 -12.22
C GLU A 119 -3.56 -18.02 -11.08
N ASP A 120 -2.73 -17.76 -10.07
CA ASP A 120 -3.10 -16.95 -8.90
C ASP A 120 -3.47 -15.52 -9.30
N ILE A 121 -2.67 -14.89 -10.17
CA ILE A 121 -2.95 -13.55 -10.70
C ILE A 121 -4.28 -13.52 -11.45
N ARG A 122 -4.56 -14.52 -12.29
CA ARG A 122 -5.83 -14.58 -13.04
C ARG A 122 -7.03 -14.83 -12.13
N THR A 123 -6.81 -15.51 -11.01
CA THR A 123 -7.85 -15.81 -10.03
C THR A 123 -8.20 -14.59 -9.20
N LEU A 124 -7.20 -13.92 -8.62
CA LEU A 124 -7.43 -12.77 -7.72
C LEU A 124 -7.68 -11.45 -8.47
N ILE A 125 -7.12 -11.30 -9.66
CA ILE A 125 -7.36 -10.14 -10.54
C ILE A 125 -7.91 -10.67 -11.86
N SER A 126 -9.21 -10.93 -11.93
CA SER A 126 -9.84 -11.49 -13.14
C SER A 126 -9.79 -10.54 -14.35
N ASP A 127 -9.88 -9.24 -14.10
CA ASP A 127 -9.85 -8.20 -15.12
C ASP A 127 -8.45 -8.03 -15.74
N PRO A 128 -8.25 -8.31 -17.04
CA PRO A 128 -6.96 -8.13 -17.72
C PRO A 128 -6.53 -6.66 -17.80
N ASP A 129 -7.48 -5.73 -17.71
CA ASP A 129 -7.29 -4.29 -17.82
C ASP A 129 -7.20 -3.59 -16.45
N TYR A 130 -7.08 -4.35 -15.36
CA TYR A 130 -7.00 -3.88 -13.98
C TYR A 130 -6.01 -2.72 -13.81
N ARG A 131 -6.48 -1.66 -13.15
CA ARG A 131 -5.76 -0.38 -12.93
C ARG A 131 -5.63 0.00 -11.46
N GLY A 132 -5.87 -0.96 -10.56
CA GLY A 132 -5.72 -0.76 -9.13
C GLY A 132 -4.30 -1.02 -8.64
N LEU A 133 -4.13 -0.96 -7.31
CA LEU A 133 -2.91 -1.38 -6.63
C LEU A 133 -2.82 -2.91 -6.63
N ALA A 134 -1.63 -3.45 -6.92
CA ALA A 134 -1.37 -4.87 -6.95
C ALA A 134 -0.07 -5.15 -6.18
N VAL A 135 -0.20 -5.63 -4.95
CA VAL A 135 0.91 -5.70 -3.99
C VAL A 135 1.30 -7.14 -3.73
N ILE A 136 2.57 -7.47 -3.92
CA ILE A 136 3.12 -8.78 -3.56
C ILE A 136 3.74 -8.67 -2.17
N ASP A 137 3.21 -9.45 -1.22
CA ASP A 137 3.62 -9.42 0.18
C ASP A 137 4.43 -10.66 0.56
N TRP A 138 5.73 -10.58 0.23
CA TRP A 138 6.71 -11.63 0.51
C TRP A 138 7.63 -11.21 1.64
N GLU A 139 7.33 -11.71 2.83
CA GLU A 139 8.05 -11.34 4.06
C GLU A 139 8.98 -12.43 4.58
N GLY A 140 8.85 -13.68 4.10
CA GLY A 140 9.62 -14.84 4.56
C GLY A 140 11.12 -14.57 4.65
N TRP A 141 11.72 -14.11 3.56
CA TRP A 141 13.14 -13.74 3.46
C TRP A 141 13.32 -12.44 2.67
N LYS A 142 14.52 -11.85 2.74
CA LYS A 142 14.89 -10.64 2.00
C LYS A 142 15.90 -10.98 0.90
N PRO A 143 15.83 -10.36 -0.29
CA PRO A 143 16.70 -10.69 -1.42
C PRO A 143 18.17 -10.30 -1.21
N VAL A 144 18.49 -9.56 -0.14
CA VAL A 144 19.86 -9.26 0.29
C VAL A 144 20.23 -10.20 1.42
N TRP A 145 21.28 -11.02 1.25
CA TRP A 145 21.74 -12.04 2.21
C TRP A 145 21.88 -11.47 3.62
N ASN A 146 22.54 -10.33 3.73
CA ASN A 146 22.83 -9.68 4.99
C ASN A 146 21.60 -9.10 5.69
N ARG A 147 20.40 -9.13 5.08
CA ARG A 147 19.11 -8.75 5.69
C ARG A 147 18.34 -9.92 6.31
N ASN A 148 18.88 -11.14 6.21
CA ASN A 148 18.29 -12.36 6.77
C ASN A 148 18.93 -12.72 8.10
N TRP A 149 18.72 -11.87 9.11
CA TRP A 149 19.15 -12.07 10.50
C TRP A 149 18.00 -12.54 11.40
N ASP A 150 18.29 -12.73 12.69
CA ASP A 150 17.34 -13.21 13.71
C ASP A 150 16.59 -14.47 13.26
N THR A 151 15.26 -14.45 13.27
CA THR A 151 14.41 -15.58 12.84
C THR A 151 14.63 -15.95 11.37
N LYS A 152 15.16 -15.03 10.54
CA LYS A 152 15.49 -15.29 9.14
C LYS A 152 16.87 -15.90 8.94
N ALA A 153 17.63 -16.16 10.01
CA ALA A 153 18.90 -16.89 9.91
C ALA A 153 18.72 -18.32 9.36
N ILE A 154 17.53 -18.90 9.50
CA ILE A 154 17.20 -20.24 8.95
C ILE A 154 17.45 -20.33 7.44
N TYR A 155 17.16 -19.27 6.67
CA TYR A 155 17.40 -19.23 5.23
C TYR A 155 18.90 -19.27 4.92
N LYS A 156 19.73 -18.58 5.72
CA LYS A 156 21.18 -18.65 5.61
C LYS A 156 21.72 -20.04 5.97
N ASN A 157 21.16 -20.67 6.99
CA ASN A 157 21.56 -22.01 7.44
C ASN A 157 21.27 -23.04 6.34
N ALA A 158 20.04 -23.05 5.83
CA ALA A 158 19.63 -23.96 4.77
C ALA A 158 20.43 -23.76 3.47
N SER A 159 20.72 -22.50 3.11
CA SER A 159 21.57 -22.19 1.96
C SER A 159 22.99 -22.73 2.11
N ARG A 160 23.59 -22.62 3.30
CA ARG A 160 24.90 -23.22 3.59
C ARG A 160 24.86 -24.73 3.53
N SER A 161 23.87 -25.36 4.16
CA SER A 161 23.70 -26.82 4.13
C SER A 161 23.49 -27.36 2.71
N LEU A 162 22.82 -26.60 1.84
CA LEU A 162 22.68 -26.94 0.42
C LEU A 162 24.04 -26.98 -0.27
N VAL A 163 24.89 -25.97 -0.07
CA VAL A 163 26.24 -25.91 -0.67
C VAL A 163 27.14 -26.99 -0.08
N GLU A 164 27.13 -27.18 1.24
CA GLU A 164 27.90 -28.24 1.94
C GLU A 164 27.57 -29.62 1.40
N LYS A 165 26.29 -29.91 1.12
CA LYS A 165 25.86 -31.19 0.55
C LYS A 165 26.48 -31.47 -0.83
N HIS A 166 26.67 -30.43 -1.66
CA HIS A 166 27.27 -30.57 -3.00
C HIS A 166 28.81 -30.50 -2.96
N HIS A 167 29.37 -29.87 -1.93
CA HIS A 167 30.79 -29.59 -1.80
C HIS A 167 31.31 -29.89 -0.37
N PRO A 168 31.32 -31.16 0.06
CA PRO A 168 31.65 -31.54 1.45
C PRO A 168 33.08 -31.18 1.85
N ASP A 169 34.01 -31.10 0.89
CA ASP A 169 35.43 -30.82 1.13
C ASP A 169 35.78 -29.32 1.11
N TRP A 170 34.80 -28.44 0.86
CA TRP A 170 35.07 -26.99 0.84
C TRP A 170 35.26 -26.42 2.24
N ARG A 171 36.14 -25.42 2.35
CA ARG A 171 36.29 -24.63 3.57
C ARG A 171 35.03 -23.79 3.81
N LYS A 172 34.73 -23.53 5.09
CA LYS A 172 33.53 -22.79 5.54
C LYS A 172 33.40 -21.41 4.90
N GLU A 173 34.51 -20.70 4.69
CA GLU A 173 34.51 -19.36 4.07
C GLU A 173 34.06 -19.43 2.61
N LYS A 174 34.46 -20.49 1.90
CA LYS A 174 34.05 -20.73 0.51
C LYS A 174 32.57 -21.13 0.44
N ILE A 175 32.10 -21.93 1.40
CA ILE A 175 30.68 -22.28 1.54
C ILE A 175 29.82 -21.04 1.79
N GLU A 176 30.19 -20.16 2.74
CA GLU A 176 29.43 -18.92 3.02
C GLU A 176 29.37 -18.02 1.79
N ALA A 177 30.49 -17.86 1.07
CA ALA A 177 30.55 -17.04 -0.13
C ALA A 177 29.64 -17.59 -1.26
N ALA A 178 29.68 -18.91 -1.50
CA ALA A 178 28.83 -19.56 -2.49
C ALA A 178 27.35 -19.52 -2.08
N ALA A 179 27.01 -19.86 -0.84
CA ALA A 179 25.65 -19.84 -0.33
C ALA A 179 25.02 -18.44 -0.45
N LYS A 180 25.78 -17.39 -0.13
CA LYS A 180 25.38 -16.00 -0.36
C LYS A 180 25.10 -15.73 -1.84
N ALA A 181 26.06 -16.03 -2.71
CA ALA A 181 25.95 -15.72 -4.14
C ALA A 181 24.78 -16.44 -4.80
N GLU A 182 24.61 -17.74 -4.50
CA GLU A 182 23.51 -18.56 -5.01
C GLU A 182 22.15 -18.09 -4.47
N PHE A 183 22.06 -17.77 -3.17
CA PHE A 183 20.84 -17.24 -2.57
C PHE A 183 20.40 -15.91 -3.20
N GLU A 184 21.31 -14.94 -3.30
CA GLU A 184 20.98 -13.62 -3.85
C GLU A 184 20.66 -13.71 -5.35
N ALA A 185 21.34 -14.58 -6.11
CA ALA A 185 21.05 -14.80 -7.53
C ALA A 185 19.68 -15.47 -7.75
N ALA A 186 19.37 -16.53 -6.99
CA ALA A 186 18.07 -17.19 -7.06
C ALA A 186 16.94 -16.27 -6.58
N GLY A 187 17.18 -15.53 -5.49
CA GLY A 187 16.22 -14.57 -4.95
C GLY A 187 15.92 -13.44 -5.94
N ARG A 188 16.94 -12.89 -6.61
CA ARG A 188 16.76 -11.91 -7.69
C ARG A 188 15.93 -12.48 -8.83
N THR A 189 16.28 -13.68 -9.32
CA THR A 189 15.55 -14.34 -10.40
C THR A 189 14.08 -14.49 -10.03
N MET A 190 13.80 -14.97 -8.83
CA MET A 190 12.43 -15.19 -8.38
C MET A 190 11.62 -13.90 -8.29
N PHE A 191 12.13 -12.85 -7.64
CA PHE A 191 11.42 -11.57 -7.58
C PHE A 191 11.24 -10.93 -8.97
N THR A 192 12.27 -10.98 -9.81
CA THR A 192 12.25 -10.36 -11.15
C THR A 192 11.25 -11.05 -12.07
N GLU A 193 11.36 -12.37 -12.23
CA GLU A 193 10.50 -13.11 -13.17
C GLU A 193 9.03 -13.06 -12.77
N THR A 194 8.74 -13.06 -11.46
CA THR A 194 7.37 -13.02 -10.95
C THR A 194 6.70 -11.66 -11.20
N ILE A 195 7.38 -10.53 -10.92
CA ILE A 195 6.79 -9.21 -11.18
C ILE A 195 6.71 -8.90 -12.69
N LEU A 196 7.66 -9.38 -13.50
CA LEU A 196 7.61 -9.24 -14.96
C LEU A 196 6.45 -10.05 -15.56
N LEU A 197 6.20 -11.28 -15.07
CA LEU A 197 5.01 -12.04 -15.41
C LEU A 197 3.73 -11.29 -15.02
N ALA A 198 3.68 -10.73 -13.82
CA ALA A 198 2.54 -9.99 -13.32
C ALA A 198 2.23 -8.76 -14.18
N ARG A 199 3.25 -7.98 -14.55
CA ARG A 199 3.16 -6.86 -15.50
C ARG A 199 2.68 -7.32 -16.87
N LYS A 200 3.15 -8.45 -17.37
CA LYS A 200 2.70 -8.99 -18.66
C LYS A 200 1.21 -9.34 -18.64
N LEU A 201 0.74 -9.93 -17.53
CA LEU A 201 -0.66 -10.36 -17.38
C LEU A 201 -1.60 -9.19 -17.09
N ARG A 202 -1.15 -8.19 -16.31
CA ARG A 202 -1.94 -7.02 -15.89
C ARG A 202 -1.09 -5.74 -16.12
N PRO A 203 -0.94 -5.29 -17.38
CA PRO A 203 0.01 -4.25 -17.75
C PRO A 203 -0.35 -2.84 -17.25
N LYS A 204 -1.62 -2.62 -16.88
CA LYS A 204 -2.11 -1.33 -16.38
C LYS A 204 -2.14 -1.25 -14.84
N ALA A 205 -1.81 -2.34 -14.16
CA ALA A 205 -1.84 -2.42 -12.71
C ALA A 205 -0.59 -1.79 -12.09
N HIS A 206 -0.74 -1.30 -10.86
CA HIS A 206 0.36 -0.78 -10.07
C HIS A 206 0.99 -1.92 -9.26
N TRP A 207 1.91 -2.66 -9.88
CA TRP A 207 2.69 -3.74 -9.26
C TRP A 207 3.88 -3.24 -8.45
N GLY A 208 4.07 -3.83 -7.27
CA GLY A 208 5.26 -3.67 -6.44
C GLY A 208 5.25 -4.61 -5.25
N TYR A 209 6.38 -4.67 -4.54
CA TYR A 209 6.53 -5.49 -3.34
C TYR A 209 6.27 -4.63 -2.09
N TYR A 210 5.45 -5.16 -1.16
CA TYR A 210 5.30 -4.57 0.16
C TYR A 210 6.65 -4.46 0.87
N LEU A 211 6.77 -3.46 1.74
CA LEU A 211 7.94 -3.08 2.55
C LEU A 211 9.05 -2.36 1.78
N PHE A 212 9.17 -2.50 0.46
CA PHE A 212 10.32 -2.00 -0.28
C PHE A 212 10.17 -0.55 -0.81
N PRO A 213 11.20 0.30 -0.66
CA PRO A 213 12.43 0.07 0.10
C PRO A 213 12.18 0.18 1.61
N ASP A 214 12.98 -0.56 2.38
CA ASP A 214 13.10 -0.33 3.81
C ASP A 214 14.38 0.49 4.12
N CYS A 215 14.26 1.42 5.06
CA CYS A 215 15.31 2.30 5.55
C CYS A 215 16.10 1.69 6.72
N TYR A 216 15.54 0.68 7.39
CA TYR A 216 16.09 0.01 8.58
C TYR A 216 16.49 0.98 9.71
N ASN A 217 15.82 2.12 9.78
CA ASN A 217 15.99 3.14 10.80
C ASN A 217 15.21 2.82 12.09
N TYR A 218 15.20 1.56 12.54
CA TYR A 218 14.45 1.17 13.74
C TYR A 218 15.12 1.65 15.03
N LYS A 219 16.38 2.08 14.98
CA LYS A 219 17.09 2.63 16.14
C LYS A 219 17.50 4.07 15.86
N LYS A 220 17.39 4.92 16.88
CA LYS A 220 17.89 6.30 16.81
C LYS A 220 19.41 6.25 16.68
N SER A 221 19.96 6.98 15.70
CA SER A 221 21.41 7.13 15.59
C SER A 221 21.95 7.86 16.82
N THR A 222 23.03 7.35 17.40
CA THR A 222 23.78 7.96 18.50
C THR A 222 25.07 8.64 18.02
N TYR A 223 25.35 8.59 16.71
CA TYR A 223 26.57 9.17 16.14
C TYR A 223 26.42 10.68 15.89
N ASN A 224 27.35 11.46 16.46
CA ASN A 224 27.42 12.90 16.24
C ASN A 224 27.51 13.24 14.74
N GLY A 225 26.67 14.18 14.29
CA GLY A 225 26.63 14.63 12.89
C GLY A 225 25.68 13.84 11.97
N THR A 226 25.04 12.76 12.45
CA THR A 226 23.96 12.08 11.71
C THR A 226 22.59 12.53 12.21
N ALA A 227 21.65 12.75 11.29
CA ALA A 227 20.28 13.07 11.66
C ALA A 227 19.65 11.88 12.41
N ALA A 228 18.88 12.18 13.47
CA ALA A 228 18.12 11.15 14.17
C ALA A 228 17.26 10.37 13.17
N TYR A 229 17.32 9.04 13.22
CA TYR A 229 16.58 8.11 12.35
C TYR A 229 16.87 8.23 10.83
N SER A 230 17.98 8.84 10.41
CA SER A 230 18.43 8.69 9.02
C SER A 230 18.67 7.22 8.68
N CYS A 231 18.36 6.81 7.45
CA CYS A 231 18.70 5.47 6.99
C CYS A 231 20.21 5.24 7.16
N PRO A 232 20.66 4.15 7.80
CA PRO A 232 22.08 3.84 7.88
C PRO A 232 22.70 3.77 6.49
N GLN A 233 23.93 4.27 6.32
CA GLN A 233 24.60 4.32 5.02
C GLN A 233 24.67 2.95 4.34
N ILE A 234 24.97 1.90 5.12
CA ILE A 234 24.98 0.52 4.62
C ILE A 234 23.62 0.06 4.08
N GLU A 235 22.51 0.61 4.58
CA GLU A 235 21.16 0.27 4.13
C GLU A 235 20.78 0.99 2.84
N LEU A 236 21.29 2.21 2.65
CA LEU A 236 21.22 2.89 1.34
C LEU A 236 21.98 2.10 0.27
N GLU A 237 23.16 1.59 0.60
CA GLU A 237 23.95 0.75 -0.30
C GLU A 237 23.27 -0.59 -0.60
N ARG A 238 22.66 -1.23 0.40
CA ARG A 238 21.87 -2.45 0.20
C ARG A 238 20.63 -2.20 -0.66
N ASN A 239 19.97 -1.04 -0.53
CA ASN A 239 18.88 -0.67 -1.44
C ASN A 239 19.39 -0.42 -2.87
N ASN A 240 20.61 0.10 -3.04
CA ASN A 240 21.24 0.20 -4.37
C ASN A 240 21.52 -1.18 -4.98
N GLN A 241 21.92 -2.18 -4.18
CA GLN A 241 22.15 -3.56 -4.66
C GLN A 241 20.88 -4.21 -5.25
N ILE A 242 19.71 -3.79 -4.77
CA ILE A 242 18.40 -4.26 -5.27
C ILE A 242 17.70 -3.23 -6.16
N GLN A 243 18.44 -2.33 -6.81
CA GLN A 243 17.88 -1.36 -7.76
C GLN A 243 16.98 -2.01 -8.82
N TRP A 244 17.32 -3.24 -9.24
CA TRP A 244 16.53 -4.05 -10.17
C TRP A 244 15.07 -4.24 -9.72
N LEU A 245 14.82 -4.43 -8.41
CA LEU A 245 13.46 -4.60 -7.87
C LEU A 245 12.60 -3.37 -8.14
N PHE A 246 13.17 -2.17 -7.96
CA PHE A 246 12.46 -0.91 -8.21
C PHE A 246 12.32 -0.62 -9.69
N GLN A 247 13.33 -0.96 -10.51
CA GLN A 247 13.26 -0.82 -11.96
C GLN A 247 12.11 -1.67 -12.54
N ASP A 248 11.94 -2.89 -12.04
CA ASP A 248 10.92 -3.81 -12.52
C ASP A 248 9.53 -3.55 -11.93
N SER A 249 9.43 -2.72 -10.89
CA SER A 249 8.16 -2.30 -10.29
C SER A 249 7.48 -1.16 -11.04
N THR A 250 6.16 -1.10 -10.92
CA THR A 250 5.29 -0.03 -11.46
C THR A 250 4.62 0.83 -10.37
N ALA A 251 4.90 0.52 -9.09
CA ALA A 251 4.62 1.33 -7.92
C ALA A 251 5.55 0.94 -6.76
N LEU A 252 5.76 1.82 -5.78
CA LEU A 252 6.52 1.54 -4.56
C LEU A 252 5.63 1.51 -3.32
N TYR A 253 5.90 0.55 -2.43
CA TYR A 253 5.08 0.27 -1.24
C TYR A 253 5.92 0.23 0.05
N PRO A 254 6.59 1.33 0.44
CA PRO A 254 7.32 1.37 1.71
C PRO A 254 6.33 1.25 2.88
N SER A 255 6.67 0.48 3.92
CA SER A 255 5.92 0.54 5.19
C SER A 255 6.37 1.74 6.00
N ILE A 256 5.45 2.46 6.63
CA ILE A 256 5.69 3.56 7.58
C ILE A 256 4.95 3.32 8.90
N TYR A 257 4.77 2.05 9.28
CA TYR A 257 4.12 1.67 10.53
C TYR A 257 4.87 2.23 11.73
N LEU A 258 4.15 2.69 12.73
CA LEU A 258 4.73 3.14 13.98
C LEU A 258 4.57 2.06 15.05
N SER A 259 5.67 1.77 15.74
CA SER A 259 5.65 1.05 17.01
C SER A 259 5.18 1.98 18.14
N SER A 260 4.57 1.44 19.19
CA SER A 260 4.04 2.22 20.32
C SER A 260 5.12 3.04 21.06
N ARG A 261 6.39 2.66 20.95
CA ARG A 261 7.52 3.46 21.48
C ARG A 261 7.61 4.88 20.87
N PHE A 262 6.96 5.10 19.73
CA PHE A 262 6.92 6.39 19.05
C PHE A 262 5.75 7.26 19.50
N GLU A 263 4.82 6.73 20.29
CA GLU A 263 3.61 7.42 20.71
C GLU A 263 3.91 8.81 21.27
N GLN A 264 3.31 9.82 20.62
CA GLN A 264 3.42 11.24 20.99
C GLN A 264 4.85 11.79 21.03
N THR A 265 5.81 11.11 20.40
CA THR A 265 7.21 11.57 20.33
C THR A 265 7.49 12.36 19.05
N GLU A 266 8.45 13.28 19.10
CA GLU A 266 8.98 13.93 17.90
C GLU A 266 9.82 12.98 17.03
N ASP A 267 10.27 11.86 17.60
CA ASP A 267 11.05 10.83 16.91
C ASP A 267 10.24 10.17 15.78
N SER A 268 8.91 10.03 15.94
CA SER A 268 8.02 9.42 14.94
C SER A 268 8.06 10.15 13.60
N ARG A 269 8.19 11.49 13.64
CA ARG A 269 8.35 12.36 12.46
C ARG A 269 9.59 12.02 11.65
N TRP A 270 10.73 11.86 12.32
CA TRP A 270 12.00 11.58 11.64
C TRP A 270 12.06 10.15 11.12
N PHE A 271 11.50 9.22 11.89
CA PHE A 271 11.38 7.84 11.46
C PHE A 271 10.64 7.71 10.12
N VAL A 272 9.47 8.34 9.98
CA VAL A 272 8.69 8.32 8.74
C VAL A 272 9.35 9.13 7.63
N TYR A 273 9.90 10.32 7.95
CA TYR A 273 10.58 11.18 6.97
C TYR A 273 11.60 10.41 6.16
N PHE A 274 12.53 9.71 6.83
CA PHE A 274 13.64 9.05 6.15
C PHE A 274 13.20 7.81 5.37
N ARG A 275 12.15 7.12 5.79
CA ARG A 275 11.54 6.02 5.03
C ARG A 275 10.93 6.52 3.72
N MET A 276 10.18 7.61 3.78
CA MET A 276 9.62 8.26 2.60
C MET A 276 10.72 8.84 1.69
N LYS A 277 11.74 9.48 2.28
CA LYS A 277 12.89 10.01 1.54
C LYS A 277 13.60 8.90 0.76
N GLU A 278 13.78 7.73 1.37
CA GLU A 278 14.40 6.59 0.71
C GLU A 278 13.53 6.01 -0.42
N ALA A 279 12.22 5.92 -0.22
CA ALA A 279 11.29 5.53 -1.28
C ALA A 279 11.39 6.47 -2.50
N PHE A 280 11.45 7.79 -2.27
CA PHE A 280 11.62 8.75 -3.35
C PHE A 280 13.01 8.70 -3.99
N ARG A 281 14.07 8.42 -3.22
CA ARG A 281 15.42 8.22 -3.76
C ARG A 281 15.45 7.00 -4.69
N MET A 282 14.87 5.88 -4.28
CA MET A 282 14.80 4.68 -5.11
C MET A 282 13.91 4.88 -6.34
N ARG A 283 12.78 5.58 -6.21
CA ARG A 283 11.97 6.00 -7.37
C ARG A 283 12.79 6.82 -8.37
N ALA A 284 13.53 7.82 -7.88
CA ALA A 284 14.33 8.71 -8.73
C ALA A 284 15.53 7.99 -9.39
N SER A 285 15.98 6.87 -8.83
CA SER A 285 17.05 6.05 -9.41
C SER A 285 16.60 5.20 -10.61
N ARG A 286 15.29 5.11 -10.90
CA ARG A 286 14.76 4.35 -12.04
C ARG A 286 15.07 5.06 -13.35
N LYS A 287 15.27 4.28 -14.42
CA LYS A 287 15.53 4.82 -15.77
C LYS A 287 14.26 5.27 -16.50
N GLU A 288 13.12 4.69 -16.16
CA GLU A 288 11.83 4.93 -16.83
C GLU A 288 11.00 6.02 -16.12
N GLN A 289 9.83 6.34 -16.69
CA GLN A 289 8.86 7.28 -16.13
C GLN A 289 8.63 7.08 -14.62
N SER A 290 8.44 8.19 -13.90
CA SER A 290 8.16 8.21 -12.46
C SER A 290 6.94 7.34 -12.14
N ILE A 291 7.11 6.36 -11.24
CA ILE A 291 6.03 5.51 -10.74
C ILE A 291 5.42 6.07 -9.46
N PRO A 292 4.16 5.73 -9.13
CA PRO A 292 3.56 6.18 -7.90
C PRO A 292 4.20 5.57 -6.64
N VAL A 293 4.16 6.32 -5.54
CA VAL A 293 4.55 5.85 -4.20
C VAL A 293 3.30 5.81 -3.32
N PHE A 294 2.96 4.62 -2.82
CA PHE A 294 1.86 4.39 -1.90
C PHE A 294 2.39 3.82 -0.59
N ALA A 295 2.53 4.66 0.43
CA ALA A 295 3.09 4.22 1.70
C ALA A 295 2.08 3.39 2.50
N TYR A 296 2.48 2.21 2.94
CA TYR A 296 1.67 1.39 3.84
C TYR A 296 1.69 1.98 5.24
N THR A 297 0.52 2.24 5.78
CA THR A 297 0.33 2.75 7.15
C THR A 297 -0.71 1.92 7.89
N ARG A 298 -0.63 1.88 9.22
CA ARG A 298 -1.69 1.39 10.09
C ARG A 298 -2.37 2.58 10.76
N PHE A 299 -3.57 2.37 11.25
CA PHE A 299 -4.29 3.30 12.12
C PHE A 299 -4.16 2.94 13.61
N VAL A 300 -3.41 1.88 13.90
CA VAL A 300 -2.99 1.43 15.24
C VAL A 300 -1.47 1.28 15.26
N TYR A 301 -0.85 1.27 16.44
CA TYR A 301 0.57 0.93 16.56
C TYR A 301 0.81 -0.55 16.20
N GLU A 302 1.99 -0.86 15.64
CA GLU A 302 2.30 -2.13 14.99
C GLU A 302 2.12 -3.35 15.90
N GLU A 303 2.56 -3.24 17.15
CA GLU A 303 2.56 -4.29 18.16
C GLU A 303 1.37 -4.21 19.13
N THR A 304 0.55 -3.16 19.05
CA THR A 304 -0.61 -2.95 19.94
C THR A 304 -1.92 -2.88 19.15
N ARG A 305 -3.03 -2.68 19.88
CA ARG A 305 -4.34 -2.36 19.27
C ARG A 305 -4.74 -0.91 19.52
N GLU A 306 -3.83 -0.12 20.05
CA GLU A 306 -4.10 1.27 20.39
C GLU A 306 -4.06 2.10 19.13
N TYR A 307 -5.09 2.91 18.94
CA TYR A 307 -5.20 3.81 17.80
C TYR A 307 -4.09 4.86 17.83
N LEU A 308 -3.61 5.22 16.64
CA LEU A 308 -2.66 6.32 16.51
C LEU A 308 -3.27 7.62 17.03
N THR A 309 -2.44 8.38 17.76
CA THR A 309 -2.83 9.73 18.17
C THR A 309 -2.93 10.65 16.96
N LYS A 310 -3.62 11.79 17.11
CA LYS A 310 -3.67 12.82 16.06
C LYS A 310 -2.26 13.25 15.62
N ARG A 311 -1.33 13.39 16.57
CA ARG A 311 0.06 13.75 16.28
C ARG A 311 0.74 12.68 15.43
N ASP A 312 0.57 11.41 15.78
CA ASP A 312 1.22 10.32 15.06
C ASP A 312 0.59 10.07 13.68
N MET A 313 -0.72 10.32 13.51
CA MET A 313 -1.33 10.40 12.16
C MET A 313 -0.73 11.54 11.32
N MET A 314 -0.39 12.68 11.94
CA MET A 314 0.30 13.78 11.27
C MET A 314 1.73 13.43 10.85
N HIS A 315 2.46 12.73 11.71
CA HIS A 315 3.82 12.26 11.42
C HIS A 315 3.88 11.06 10.47
N THR A 316 2.75 10.39 10.19
CA THR A 316 2.66 9.27 9.25
C THR A 316 1.95 9.67 7.96
N MET A 317 0.61 9.61 7.95
CA MET A 317 -0.25 9.85 6.80
C MET A 317 -0.10 11.28 6.27
N GLY A 318 -0.09 12.25 7.18
CA GLY A 318 0.13 13.65 6.82
C GLY A 318 1.50 13.89 6.21
N GLN A 319 2.54 13.29 6.77
CA GLN A 319 3.91 13.45 6.30
C GLN A 319 4.13 12.79 4.92
N ALA A 320 3.50 11.64 4.66
CA ALA A 320 3.50 11.03 3.33
C ALA A 320 2.90 11.98 2.27
N ALA A 321 1.79 12.64 2.58
CA ALA A 321 1.15 13.62 1.70
C ALA A 321 2.08 14.81 1.40
N ASP A 322 2.72 15.38 2.43
CA ASP A 322 3.62 16.52 2.29
C ASP A 322 4.82 16.26 1.40
N MET A 323 5.37 15.05 1.48
CA MET A 323 6.54 14.66 0.70
C MET A 323 6.16 14.31 -0.74
N GLY A 324 4.88 14.45 -1.10
CA GLY A 324 4.36 14.26 -2.44
C GLY A 324 4.24 12.79 -2.83
N ALA A 325 3.85 11.94 -1.88
CA ALA A 325 3.40 10.59 -2.19
C ALA A 325 2.12 10.64 -3.02
N ASP A 326 1.89 9.61 -3.82
CA ASP A 326 0.66 9.47 -4.61
C ASP A 326 -0.51 9.05 -3.71
N GLY A 327 -0.20 8.39 -2.60
CA GLY A 327 -1.17 8.06 -1.57
C GLY A 327 -0.60 7.24 -0.43
N ILE A 328 -1.51 6.69 0.35
CA ILE A 328 -1.27 5.72 1.41
C ILE A 328 -2.18 4.51 1.23
N VAL A 329 -1.70 3.36 1.68
CA VAL A 329 -2.52 2.17 1.91
C VAL A 329 -2.74 2.04 3.41
N ILE A 330 -3.99 2.15 3.85
CA ILE A 330 -4.38 1.95 5.24
C ILE A 330 -4.66 0.46 5.43
N TRP A 331 -3.72 -0.22 6.07
CA TRP A 331 -3.76 -1.66 6.29
C TRP A 331 -4.27 -2.02 7.69
N GLY A 332 -4.99 -3.13 7.78
CA GLY A 332 -5.47 -3.72 9.02
C GLY A 332 -5.73 -5.21 8.83
N ASP A 333 -5.84 -5.94 9.94
CA ASP A 333 -6.03 -7.39 9.94
C ASP A 333 -7.48 -7.76 10.31
N TYR A 334 -7.79 -9.06 10.32
CA TYR A 334 -9.14 -9.57 10.61
C TYR A 334 -9.67 -9.16 12.00
N LYS A 335 -8.80 -8.81 12.94
CA LYS A 335 -9.21 -8.35 14.27
C LYS A 335 -9.84 -6.96 14.22
N ASN A 336 -9.64 -6.21 13.14
CA ASN A 336 -10.20 -4.87 12.96
C ASN A 336 -11.64 -4.86 12.40
N GLY A 337 -12.17 -6.00 11.96
CA GLY A 337 -13.53 -6.09 11.37
C GLY A 337 -14.21 -7.45 11.54
N GLY A 338 -13.68 -8.31 12.41
CA GLY A 338 -14.12 -9.70 12.56
C GLY A 338 -15.31 -9.92 13.50
N THR A 339 -15.64 -8.93 14.34
CA THR A 339 -16.78 -8.99 15.28
C THR A 339 -17.61 -7.71 15.22
N LYS A 340 -18.86 -7.77 15.69
CA LYS A 340 -19.74 -6.61 15.74
C LYS A 340 -19.16 -5.49 16.60
N GLU A 341 -18.56 -5.82 17.73
CA GLU A 341 -17.94 -4.88 18.66
C GLU A 341 -16.76 -4.16 18.00
N ALA A 342 -15.86 -4.92 17.35
CA ALA A 342 -14.72 -4.36 16.63
C ALA A 342 -15.17 -3.42 15.50
N CYS A 343 -16.23 -3.79 14.77
CA CYS A 343 -16.81 -2.94 13.73
C CYS A 343 -17.42 -1.66 14.28
N LEU A 344 -18.12 -1.69 15.42
CA LEU A 344 -18.68 -0.50 16.05
C LEU A 344 -17.59 0.43 16.61
N GLU A 345 -16.54 -0.13 17.21
CA GLU A 345 -15.37 0.63 17.66
C GLU A 345 -14.67 1.29 16.47
N LEU A 346 -14.46 0.55 15.38
CA LEU A 346 -13.85 1.07 14.17
C LEU A 346 -14.71 2.15 13.52
N GLN A 347 -16.03 1.97 13.44
CA GLN A 347 -16.97 2.98 12.96
C GLN A 347 -16.87 4.26 13.80
N SER A 348 -16.83 4.13 15.13
CA SER A 348 -16.69 5.27 16.05
C SER A 348 -15.35 6.00 15.83
N TYR A 349 -14.25 5.27 15.68
CA TYR A 349 -12.93 5.83 15.43
C TYR A 349 -12.83 6.52 14.05
N LEU A 350 -13.41 5.92 13.00
CA LEU A 350 -13.52 6.52 11.68
C LEU A 350 -14.30 7.83 11.75
N ARG A 351 -15.44 7.84 12.44
CA ARG A 351 -16.29 9.02 12.55
C ARG A 351 -15.64 10.17 13.30
N THR A 352 -14.89 9.86 14.35
CA THR A 352 -14.39 10.88 15.29
C THR A 352 -12.95 11.30 15.03
N MET A 353 -12.13 10.44 14.41
CA MET A 353 -10.68 10.69 14.28
C MET A 353 -10.15 10.43 12.87
N LEU A 354 -10.11 9.17 12.42
CA LEU A 354 -9.42 8.82 11.19
C LEU A 354 -10.11 9.42 9.95
N GLY A 355 -11.43 9.29 9.85
CA GLY A 355 -12.19 9.77 8.70
C GLY A 355 -12.05 11.28 8.47
N PRO A 356 -12.37 12.14 9.46
CA PRO A 356 -12.14 13.58 9.35
C PRO A 356 -10.69 13.96 9.03
N TYR A 357 -9.72 13.22 9.58
CA TYR A 357 -8.31 13.47 9.31
C TYR A 357 -7.94 13.17 7.85
N ILE A 358 -8.35 12.00 7.32
CA ILE A 358 -8.11 11.63 5.92
C ILE A 358 -8.81 12.61 4.96
N LEU A 359 -10.05 12.99 5.26
CA LEU A 359 -10.79 13.97 4.46
C LEU A 359 -10.04 15.30 4.40
N ASN A 360 -9.50 15.77 5.52
CA ASN A 360 -8.72 17.01 5.57
C ASN A 360 -7.46 16.91 4.71
N ILE A 361 -6.60 15.91 4.92
CA ILE A 361 -5.32 15.83 4.19
C ILE A 361 -5.53 15.63 2.68
N THR A 362 -6.53 14.85 2.26
CA THR A 362 -6.85 14.64 0.84
C THR A 362 -7.41 15.91 0.20
N THR A 363 -8.29 16.63 0.90
CA THR A 363 -8.86 17.91 0.43
C THR A 363 -7.80 19.01 0.38
N ALA A 364 -6.91 19.07 1.37
CA ALA A 364 -5.80 20.02 1.40
C ALA A 364 -4.85 19.78 0.22
N ALA A 365 -4.50 18.52 -0.07
CA ALA A 365 -3.68 18.17 -1.23
C ALA A 365 -4.36 18.54 -2.56
N ALA A 366 -5.67 18.29 -2.68
CA ALA A 366 -6.47 18.68 -3.84
C ALA A 366 -6.47 20.20 -4.07
N ARG A 367 -6.72 20.98 -3.01
CA ARG A 367 -6.71 22.44 -3.07
C ARG A 367 -5.35 22.99 -3.41
N CYS A 368 -4.30 22.48 -2.78
CA CYS A 368 -2.95 22.94 -3.04
C CYS A 368 -2.57 22.68 -4.50
N SER A 369 -2.88 21.49 -5.03
CA SER A 369 -2.69 21.16 -6.44
C SER A 369 -3.38 22.18 -7.36
N GLN A 370 -4.64 22.50 -7.10
CA GLN A 370 -5.40 23.46 -7.92
C GLN A 370 -4.86 24.90 -7.82
N GLN A 371 -4.55 25.36 -6.61
CA GLN A 371 -4.20 26.75 -6.34
C GLN A 371 -2.74 27.09 -6.67
N HIS A 372 -1.82 26.16 -6.43
CA HIS A 372 -0.38 26.41 -6.55
C HIS A 372 0.28 25.66 -7.73
N CYS A 373 -0.32 24.54 -8.16
CA CYS A 373 0.23 23.69 -9.22
C CYS A 373 -0.68 23.60 -10.45
N SER A 374 -1.55 24.60 -10.66
CA SER A 374 -2.49 24.68 -11.79
C SER A 374 -3.38 23.45 -11.99
N GLY A 375 -3.59 22.63 -10.96
CA GLY A 375 -4.29 21.34 -11.06
C GLY A 375 -3.49 20.24 -11.80
N HIS A 376 -2.24 20.52 -12.14
CA HIS A 376 -1.38 19.70 -13.00
C HIS A 376 -0.11 19.20 -12.30
N GLY A 377 -0.08 19.28 -10.97
CA GLY A 377 0.98 18.73 -10.14
C GLY A 377 0.56 18.55 -8.69
N ARG A 378 1.45 17.94 -7.92
CA ARG A 378 1.32 17.82 -6.47
C ARG A 378 2.15 18.88 -5.78
N CYS A 379 1.60 19.47 -4.73
CA CYS A 379 2.43 20.24 -3.81
C CYS A 379 3.34 19.29 -3.05
N VAL A 380 4.62 19.68 -2.94
CA VAL A 380 5.63 18.98 -2.15
C VAL A 380 6.27 20.01 -1.25
N LEU A 381 6.28 19.75 0.05
CA LEU A 381 7.00 20.58 0.99
C LEU A 381 8.49 20.48 0.70
N THR A 382 9.11 21.61 0.35
CA THR A 382 10.56 21.63 0.15
C THR A 382 11.24 21.52 1.51
N THR A 383 12.17 20.59 1.59
CA THR A 383 13.19 20.64 2.61
C THR A 383 14.35 21.34 1.94
N GLY A 384 14.58 22.62 2.27
CA GLY A 384 15.69 23.39 1.71
C GLY A 384 17.00 22.62 1.80
N SER A 385 17.98 22.99 0.98
CA SER A 385 19.33 22.41 0.98
C SER A 385 20.07 22.58 2.32
N HIS A 386 19.48 23.28 3.29
CA HIS A 386 20.05 23.63 4.59
C HIS A 386 19.46 22.81 5.75
N GLY A 387 19.83 21.52 5.80
CA GLY A 387 19.78 20.70 7.02
C GLY A 387 18.40 20.48 7.67
N ASN A 388 18.41 19.84 8.84
CA ASN A 388 17.20 19.48 9.61
C ASN A 388 16.46 20.69 10.22
N HIS A 389 17.03 21.90 10.17
CA HIS A 389 16.44 23.08 10.81
C HIS A 389 15.26 23.66 10.02
N ASP A 390 15.34 23.73 8.68
CA ASP A 390 14.26 24.26 7.85
C ASP A 390 13.04 23.32 7.84
N ILE A 391 13.27 22.01 7.81
CA ILE A 391 12.18 21.03 7.87
C ILE A 391 11.42 21.09 9.20
N ASN A 392 12.09 21.34 10.34
CA ASN A 392 11.40 21.50 11.63
C ASN A 392 10.44 22.70 11.60
N ARG A 393 10.91 23.84 11.07
CA ARG A 393 10.08 25.05 10.96
C ARG A 393 8.86 24.84 10.05
N VAL A 394 9.05 24.18 8.91
CA VAL A 394 7.96 23.86 7.97
C VAL A 394 6.94 22.93 8.62
N MET A 395 7.42 21.90 9.32
CA MET A 395 6.56 20.91 9.98
C MET A 395 5.80 21.51 11.19
N GLU A 396 6.43 22.36 12.00
CA GLU A 396 5.74 23.09 13.09
C GLU A 396 4.62 24.01 12.57
N THR A 397 4.89 24.68 11.45
CA THR A 397 3.93 25.55 10.77
C THR A 397 2.74 24.72 10.27
N LYS A 398 3.00 23.55 9.69
CA LYS A 398 1.96 22.58 9.33
C LYS A 398 1.19 22.07 10.55
N GLU A 399 1.85 21.73 11.66
CA GLU A 399 1.14 21.27 12.85
C GLU A 399 0.14 22.32 13.35
N LYS A 400 0.56 23.59 13.35
CA LYS A 400 -0.34 24.70 13.66
C LYS A 400 -1.48 24.77 12.67
N PHE A 401 -1.25 24.62 11.36
CA PHE A 401 -2.32 24.61 10.35
C PHE A 401 -3.33 23.48 10.57
N ILE A 402 -2.86 22.24 10.77
CA ILE A 402 -3.75 21.09 11.03
C ILE A 402 -4.51 21.30 12.34
N LYS A 403 -3.88 21.85 13.38
CA LYS A 403 -4.55 22.23 14.64
C LYS A 403 -5.64 23.29 14.42
N HIS A 404 -5.50 24.18 13.44
CA HIS A 404 -6.50 25.22 13.13
C HIS A 404 -7.59 24.78 12.16
N THR A 405 -7.30 23.88 11.23
CA THR A 405 -8.28 23.37 10.25
C THR A 405 -9.09 22.19 10.78
N VAL A 406 -8.48 21.39 11.65
CA VAL A 406 -9.21 20.43 12.49
C VAL A 406 -9.60 21.18 13.75
N ASP A 407 -10.72 21.90 13.71
CA ASP A 407 -11.27 22.53 14.90
C ASP A 407 -11.40 21.46 16.01
N SER A 408 -10.70 21.67 17.11
CA SER A 408 -10.72 20.80 18.29
C SER A 408 -12.14 20.64 18.86
N SER A 409 -13.08 21.50 18.48
CA SER A 409 -14.49 21.40 18.87
C SER A 409 -15.27 20.27 18.17
N SER A 410 -14.76 19.75 17.04
CA SER A 410 -15.42 18.73 16.20
C SER A 410 -14.90 17.31 16.45
N PHE A 411 -13.77 17.17 17.14
CA PHE A 411 -13.19 15.88 17.49
C PHE A 411 -13.99 15.26 18.64
N GLY A 412 -14.61 14.11 18.40
CA GLY A 412 -15.50 13.44 19.36
C GLY A 412 -16.97 13.86 19.30
N LYS A 413 -17.37 14.79 18.41
CA LYS A 413 -18.79 15.06 18.12
C LYS A 413 -19.23 14.30 16.86
N LEU A 414 -20.47 13.82 16.86
CA LEU A 414 -21.13 13.28 15.67
C LEU A 414 -21.14 14.36 14.59
N ILE A 415 -20.30 14.23 13.57
CA ILE A 415 -20.35 15.12 12.40
C ILE A 415 -21.38 14.53 11.44
N GLU A 416 -22.54 15.18 11.28
CA GLU A 416 -23.52 14.83 10.25
C GLU A 416 -22.98 15.17 8.85
N LYS A 417 -23.49 14.48 7.81
CA LYS A 417 -23.01 14.61 6.42
C LYS A 417 -22.97 16.06 5.91
N ASP A 418 -23.89 16.91 6.35
CA ASP A 418 -23.99 18.31 5.89
C ASP A 418 -22.91 19.24 6.49
N ASP A 419 -22.32 18.88 7.65
CA ASP A 419 -21.24 19.67 8.27
C ASP A 419 -19.86 19.37 7.68
N LEU A 420 -19.66 18.20 7.06
CA LEU A 420 -18.42 17.87 6.32
C LEU A 420 -18.21 18.81 5.12
N GLN A 421 -19.30 19.23 4.46
CA GLN A 421 -19.26 20.21 3.38
C GLN A 421 -18.88 21.62 3.90
N ARG A 422 -19.27 21.96 5.14
CA ARG A 422 -18.94 23.25 5.79
C ARG A 422 -17.49 23.33 6.28
N VAL A 423 -16.92 22.25 6.84
CA VAL A 423 -15.50 22.21 7.24
C VAL A 423 -14.60 22.41 6.02
N SER A 424 -14.99 21.84 4.87
CA SER A 424 -14.36 22.13 3.59
C SER A 424 -14.38 23.65 3.33
N ASN A 425 -15.53 24.31 3.45
CA ASN A 425 -15.69 25.70 3.04
C ASN A 425 -15.15 26.77 4.03
N HIS A 426 -14.88 26.44 5.30
CA HIS A 426 -14.59 27.45 6.34
C HIS A 426 -13.12 27.85 6.57
N VAL A 427 -12.16 27.29 5.84
CA VAL A 427 -10.75 27.71 5.94
C VAL A 427 -10.51 28.91 5.02
N SER A 428 -10.27 30.10 5.58
CA SER A 428 -10.06 31.31 4.78
C SER A 428 -8.83 31.20 3.88
N SER A 429 -8.96 31.64 2.62
CA SER A 429 -7.89 31.62 1.61
C SER A 429 -6.61 32.34 2.05
N ALA A 430 -6.73 33.40 2.84
CA ALA A 430 -5.59 34.17 3.37
C ALA A 430 -4.76 33.40 4.42
N LYS A 431 -5.39 32.56 5.27
CA LYS A 431 -4.68 31.66 6.20
C LYS A 431 -4.11 30.43 5.50
N PHE A 432 -4.55 30.11 4.29
CA PHE A 432 -4.03 29.01 3.48
C PHE A 432 -2.74 29.42 2.74
N ALA A 433 -2.68 30.66 2.24
CA ALA A 433 -1.56 31.18 1.45
C ALA A 433 -0.23 31.32 2.24
N SER A 434 -0.26 31.76 3.52
CA SER A 434 0.98 31.99 4.28
C SER A 434 1.69 30.71 4.76
N PHE A 435 1.03 29.55 4.71
CA PHE A 435 1.57 28.28 5.23
C PHE A 435 2.22 27.42 4.13
N TYR A 436 1.93 27.73 2.87
CA TYR A 436 2.49 27.07 1.68
C TYR A 436 3.51 27.96 0.93
N GLU A 437 4.03 29.02 1.54
CA GLU A 437 5.14 29.83 0.98
C GLU A 437 6.42 29.01 0.66
N VAL A 438 6.46 27.73 1.06
CA VAL A 438 7.63 26.83 0.96
C VAL A 438 7.33 25.56 0.14
N SER A 439 6.16 25.46 -0.53
CA SER A 439 5.84 24.29 -1.38
C SER A 439 6.29 24.48 -2.83
N MET A 440 6.97 23.47 -3.38
CA MET A 440 7.22 23.33 -4.82
C MET A 440 6.18 22.41 -5.45
N CYS A 441 5.93 22.58 -6.74
CA CYS A 441 5.11 21.64 -7.49
C CYS A 441 5.94 20.51 -8.08
N ARG A 442 5.48 19.27 -7.90
CA ARG A 442 5.90 18.10 -8.67
C ARG A 442 4.85 17.83 -9.73
N CYS A 443 5.14 18.23 -10.96
CA CYS A 443 4.19 18.13 -12.06
C CYS A 443 3.86 16.69 -12.45
N TYR A 444 2.63 16.50 -12.90
CA TYR A 444 2.20 15.24 -13.50
C TYR A 444 2.87 15.04 -14.86
N PRO A 445 2.97 13.79 -15.36
CA PRO A 445 3.48 13.53 -16.70
C PRO A 445 2.79 14.40 -17.75
N GLY A 446 3.59 15.03 -18.63
CA GLY A 446 3.11 15.97 -19.66
C GLY A 446 2.99 17.43 -19.21
N TRP A 447 3.33 17.75 -17.95
CA TRP A 447 3.34 19.12 -17.43
C TRP A 447 4.71 19.51 -16.88
N THR A 448 5.07 20.78 -17.03
CA THR A 448 6.36 21.35 -16.63
C THR A 448 6.20 22.77 -16.09
N GLY A 449 7.29 23.33 -15.55
CA GLY A 449 7.32 24.65 -14.91
C GLY A 449 7.18 24.58 -13.39
N GLU A 450 7.53 25.67 -12.70
CA GLU A 450 7.50 25.74 -11.23
C GLU A 450 6.10 25.55 -10.65
N THR A 451 5.07 25.92 -11.42
CA THR A 451 3.64 25.81 -11.05
C THR A 451 2.87 24.84 -11.95
N CYS A 452 3.56 24.05 -12.77
CA CYS A 452 2.94 23.07 -13.68
C CYS A 452 1.94 23.65 -14.70
N ASN A 453 2.16 24.89 -15.12
CA ASN A 453 1.29 25.63 -16.05
C ASN A 453 1.67 25.43 -17.54
N HIS A 454 2.77 24.76 -17.84
CA HIS A 454 3.21 24.50 -19.21
C HIS A 454 3.00 23.03 -19.59
N LYS A 455 2.35 22.78 -20.74
CA LYS A 455 2.34 21.45 -21.36
C LYS A 455 3.72 21.16 -21.94
N GLY A 456 4.29 20.02 -21.55
CA GLY A 456 5.60 19.53 -22.00
C GLY A 456 5.54 18.70 -23.28
#